data_AF-A0A7W6ZK42-F1
#
_entry.id   AF-A0A7W6ZK42-F1
#
_cell.length_a   1.000
_cell.length_b   1.000
_cell.length_c   1.000
_cell.angle_alpha   90.00
_cell.angle_beta   90.00
_cell.angle_gamma   90.00
#
_symmetry.space_group_name_H-M   'P 1'
#
loop_
_entity.id
_entity.type
_entity.pdbx_description
1 polymer ?
#
loop_
_entity_poly.entity_id
_entity_poly.type
_entity_poly.pdbx_seq_one_letter_code
_entity_poly.pdbx_strand_id
1 'polypeptide(L)' 'MIPSKSVAVTPGGYRVTLLPGDHRLVTHAHVFLLPMTKAMQSGDEDYHLCLFPNEDTPRCFYAPEMGF' A
#
# COMPACT_ATOMS: atom_id res chain seq x y z
N MET A 1 -4.20 -0.85 8.03
CA MET A 1 -4.80 -1.65 6.95
C MET A 1 -5.28 -0.68 5.89
N ILE A 2 -5.03 -1.00 4.63
CA ILE A 2 -5.55 -0.26 3.49
C ILE A 2 -6.40 -1.22 2.68
N PRO A 3 -7.51 -0.77 2.08
CA PRO A 3 -8.37 -1.69 1.36
C PRO A 3 -7.70 -2.14 0.06
N SER A 4 -7.87 -3.41 -0.31
CA SER A 4 -7.27 -3.99 -1.52
C SER A 4 -7.67 -3.26 -2.80
N LYS A 5 -8.86 -2.65 -2.85
CA LYS A 5 -9.32 -1.78 -3.96
C LYS A 5 -8.38 -0.58 -4.22
N SER A 6 -7.67 -0.15 -3.18
CA SER A 6 -6.72 0.97 -3.23
C SER A 6 -5.35 0.51 -3.72
N VAL A 7 -5.11 -0.80 -3.88
CA VAL A 7 -3.85 -1.35 -4.39
C VAL A 7 -4.10 -1.99 -5.76
N ALA A 8 -3.41 -1.48 -6.78
CA ALA A 8 -3.37 -2.06 -8.10
C ALA A 8 -2.02 -2.73 -8.32
N VAL A 9 -2.03 -4.03 -8.59
CA VAL A 9 -0.84 -4.79 -8.98
C VAL A 9 -0.54 -4.50 -10.43
N THR A 10 0.71 -4.15 -10.73
CA THR A 10 1.19 -3.83 -12.07
C THR A 10 2.44 -4.67 -12.37
N PRO A 11 2.80 -4.83 -13.65
CA PRO A 11 4.03 -5.55 -14.02
C PRO A 11 5.31 -4.93 -13.44
N GLY A 12 5.27 -3.64 -13.06
CA GLY A 12 6.39 -2.92 -12.43
C GLY A 12 6.36 -2.93 -10.90
N GLY A 13 5.38 -3.58 -10.26
CA GLY A 13 5.20 -3.58 -8.81
C GLY A 13 3.78 -3.21 -8.39
N TYR A 14 3.64 -2.49 -7.29
CA TYR A 14 2.37 -2.14 -6.68
C TYR A 14 2.09 -0.64 -6.81
N ARG A 15 0.90 -0.30 -7.30
CA ARG A 15 0.38 1.05 -7.34
C ARG A 15 -0.66 1.21 -6.23
N VAL A 16 -0.29 1.93 -5.17
CA VAL A 16 -1.16 2.19 -4.03
C VAL A 16 -1.78 3.57 -4.17
N THR A 17 -3.09 3.64 -4.31
CA THR A 17 -3.89 4.86 -4.42
C THR A 17 -4.68 5.04 -3.13
N LEU A 18 -4.24 5.90 -2.23
CA LEU A 18 -4.96 6.22 -0.99
C LEU A 18 -5.85 7.42 -1.22
N LEU A 19 -7.13 7.31 -0.88
CA LEU A 19 -8.03 8.46 -0.86
C LEU A 19 -8.20 8.96 0.58
N PRO A 20 -8.57 10.25 0.76
CA PRO A 20 -8.93 10.76 2.08
C PRO A 20 -10.02 9.89 2.71
N GLY A 21 -9.71 9.32 3.88
CA GLY A 21 -10.58 8.40 4.61
C GLY A 21 -10.30 6.90 4.41
N ASP A 22 -9.53 6.47 3.40
CA ASP A 22 -9.10 5.06 3.27
C ASP A 22 -8.10 4.66 4.37
N HIS A 23 -7.38 5.65 4.92
CA HIS A 23 -6.45 5.45 6.02
C HIS A 23 -6.57 6.61 7.00
N ARG A 24 -6.50 6.33 8.32
CA ARG A 24 -6.77 7.33 9.37
C ARG A 24 -5.88 8.58 9.29
N LEU A 25 -4.68 8.45 8.72
CA LEU A 25 -3.72 9.53 8.56
C LEU A 25 -3.81 10.26 7.22
N VAL A 26 -4.58 9.74 6.26
CA VAL A 26 -4.63 10.27 4.89
C VAL A 26 -5.73 11.32 4.79
N THR A 27 -5.32 12.55 4.53
CA THR A 27 -6.20 13.70 4.34
C THR A 27 -6.30 14.14 2.88
N HIS A 28 -5.40 13.66 2.02
CA HIS A 28 -5.37 13.94 0.59
C HIS A 28 -5.29 12.66 -0.25
N ALA A 29 -5.58 12.77 -1.55
CA ALA A 29 -5.41 11.64 -2.46
C ALA A 29 -3.93 11.45 -2.79
N HIS A 30 -3.38 10.29 -2.48
CA HIS A 30 -1.98 9.94 -2.74
C HIS A 30 -1.87 8.75 -3.67
N VAL A 31 -0.87 8.78 -4.55
CA VAL A 31 -0.53 7.67 -5.44
C VAL A 31 0.93 7.30 -5.25
N PHE A 32 1.18 6.12 -4.70
CA PHE A 32 2.50 5.56 -4.50
C PHE A 32 2.76 4.42 -5.48
N LEU A 33 3.94 4.45 -6.10
CA LEU A 33 4.45 3.36 -6.91
C LEU A 33 5.56 2.67 -6.14
N LEU A 34 5.32 1.43 -5.76
CA LEU A 34 6.22 0.62 -4.95
C LEU A 34 6.74 -0.54 -5.80
N PRO A 35 8.05 -0.75 -5.89
CA PRO A 35 8.58 -1.92 -6.58
C PRO A 35 8.20 -3.19 -5.83
N MET A 36 8.07 -4.31 -6.54
CA MET A 36 7.75 -5.61 -5.94
C MET A 36 8.72 -6.02 -4.83
N THR A 37 10.00 -5.65 -4.97
CA THR A 37 11.07 -5.91 -3.98
C THR A 37 10.88 -5.18 -2.64
N LYS A 38 10.06 -4.12 -2.62
CA LYS A 38 9.72 -3.37 -1.40
C LYS A 38 8.51 -3.95 -0.66
N ALA A 39 7.75 -4.84 -1.30
CA ALA A 39 6.60 -5.46 -0.68
C ALA A 39 7.06 -6.62 0.21
N MET A 40 6.71 -6.52 1.49
CA MET A 40 6.87 -7.61 2.44
C MET A 40 5.63 -8.50 2.41
N GLN A 41 5.82 -9.78 2.74
CA GLN A 41 4.71 -10.73 2.82
C GLN A 41 3.83 -10.39 4.02
N SER A 42 2.53 -10.24 3.78
CA SER A 42 1.51 -10.08 4.81
C SER A 42 1.02 -11.45 5.25
N GLY A 43 0.98 -11.70 6.56
CA GLY A 43 0.51 -12.98 7.12
C GLY A 43 -1.01 -13.13 7.16
N ASP A 44 -1.73 -12.01 7.01
CA ASP A 44 -3.18 -11.93 7.20
C ASP A 44 -3.95 -11.77 5.88
N GLU A 45 -3.31 -12.04 4.73
CA GLU A 45 -3.89 -11.85 3.38
C GLU A 45 -4.39 -10.41 3.06
N ASP A 46 -4.14 -9.47 3.96
CA ASP A 46 -4.52 -8.06 3.84
C ASP A 46 -3.34 -7.18 3.40
N TYR A 47 -3.66 -6.02 2.81
CA TYR A 47 -2.66 -5.01 2.46
C TYR A 47 -2.44 -4.04 3.62
N HIS A 48 -1.17 -3.84 4.01
CA HIS A 48 -0.79 -2.90 5.05
C HIS A 48 0.21 -1.89 4.51
N LEU A 49 -0.08 -0.61 4.72
CA LEU A 49 0.83 0.48 4.43
C LEU A 49 1.10 1.27 5.70
N CYS A 50 2.37 1.46 6.04
CA CYS A 50 2.79 2.34 7.13
C CYS A 50 3.27 3.66 6.55
N LEU A 51 2.58 4.73 6.91
CA LEU A 51 2.94 6.10 6.55
C LEU A 51 3.67 6.73 7.75
N PHE A 52 4.94 7.10 7.57
CA PHE A 52 5.72 7.76 8.62
C PHE A 52 6.90 8.54 8.02
N PRO A 53 7.14 9.79 8.44
CA PRO A 53 6.46 10.51 9.53
C PRO A 53 5.13 11.15 9.15
N ASN A 54 4.80 11.21 7.86
CA ASN A 54 3.63 11.86 7.29
C ASN A 54 2.93 10.97 6.25
N GLU A 55 1.76 11.40 5.81
CA GLU A 55 0.91 10.68 4.84
C GLU A 55 1.55 10.51 3.46
N ASP A 56 2.52 11.36 3.11
CA ASP A 56 3.28 11.33 1.85
C ASP A 56 4.42 10.31 1.83
N THR A 57 4.78 9.72 2.98
CA THR A 57 5.97 8.86 3.07
C THR A 57 5.61 7.41 3.39
N PRO A 58 5.53 6.52 2.38
CA PRO A 58 5.33 5.09 2.60
C PRO A 58 6.64 4.46 3.11
N ARG A 59 6.65 4.12 4.40
CA ARG A 59 7.80 3.52 5.07
C ARG A 59 7.84 2.00 4.88
N CYS A 60 6.70 1.35 5.12
CA CYS A 60 6.55 -0.10 5.00
C CYS A 60 5.32 -0.42 4.17
N PHE A 61 5.43 -1.45 3.33
CA PHE A 61 4.32 -1.97 2.55
C PHE A 61 4.32 -3.49 2.66
N TYR A 62 3.19 -4.04 3.09
CA TYR A 62 2.93 -5.46 3.16
C TYR A 62 1.83 -5.79 2.17
N ALA A 63 2.10 -6.77 1.32
CA ALA A 63 1.16 -7.31 0.36
C ALA A 63 0.87 -8.77 0.72
N PRO A 64 -0.36 -9.26 0.49
CA PRO A 64 -0.64 -10.69 0.58
C PRO A 64 0.25 -11.47 -0.37
N GLU A 65 0.42 -12.75 -0.08
CA GLU A 65 1.08 -13.67 -1.00
C GLU A 65 0.29 -13.69 -2.31
N MET A 66 0.85 -13.06 -3.34
CA MET A 66 0.29 -13.17 -4.68
C MET A 66 0.66 -14.55 -5.18
N GLY A 67 -0.21 -15.51 -4.88
CA GLY A 67 -0.12 -16.87 -5.40
C GLY A 67 0.03 -16.79 -6.91
N PHE A 68 1.23 -17.12 -7.39
CA PHE A 68 1.56 -17.28 -8.80
C PHE A 68 0.96 -18.57 -9.35
#